data_AF-A0AAD4ISJ2-F1
#
_entry.id   AF-A0AAD4ISJ2-F1
#
_cell.length_a   1.000
_cell.length_b   1.000
_cell.length_c   1.000
_cell.angle_alpha   90.00
_cell.angle_beta   90.00
_cell.angle_gamma   90.00
#
_symmetry.space_group_name_H-M   'P 1'
#
loop_
_entity.id
_entity.type
_entity.pdbx_description
1 polymer ?
#
loop_
_entity_poly.entity_id
_entity_poly.type
_entity_poly.pdbx_seq_one_letter_code
_entity_poly.pdbx_strand_id
1 'polypeptide(L)'
;MALSHSREARSLLSRLIPSLERLKCSFVEDGNRAHFSSHTGQGEFSKWRKLDSRNFGIATSMISIASWKVLKNLREKGFEAYLVGGCVRDLLLNKVPKDFDVITTGGLKQVKRKFQKAIIVGKRFPICRVTIKGSVVEVSSFETVAKESGGETTYISQMPKGCDPSDFRRWKNCLSRDFTVNSLFFDPFVNAIYDYTNAMMDLKSLKLRTVKPAHLSFKEDQARILRGLRLAARLNLSFSEETEDALYSLSSSVADLSVSRILMEVNYMLSYGAAERSLLLLKRFQLLDMLLPFHAAYLSEQVHNQLGVRSLMLMKLFFNLDQLITCDQPCTESLWVAILAFHLAIFSYPQHPAVVLTFASLLYHRTLEESITIARQNALATRIYIPEICMGAPDDLLDDEIVEKVTLFVGHLKKSVDVLINKDRLLESMARFPEFSCSGLEELVFQVFIPQKMGQKVKHIFDFWRDGDSSVGVSEREIHRRLLKEGNVNEIRFVLGTIITRTLVRSKKLAQGAVAEAGN
;
A
#
# COMPACT_ATOMS: atom_id res chain seq x y z
N MET A 1 17.79 -4.09 -23.19
CA MET A 1 17.18 -3.89 -21.85
C MET A 1 16.08 -2.82 -21.78
N ALA A 2 15.62 -2.20 -22.88
CA ALA A 2 14.62 -1.09 -22.83
C ALA A 2 13.21 -1.42 -23.36
N LEU A 3 12.92 -2.65 -23.82
CA LEU A 3 11.69 -2.94 -24.58
C LEU A 3 10.61 -3.76 -23.84
N SER A 4 10.94 -4.41 -22.71
CA SER A 4 9.93 -5.13 -21.89
C SER A 4 9.15 -4.22 -20.92
N HIS A 5 9.57 -2.96 -20.76
CA HIS A 5 8.89 -1.96 -19.94
C HIS A 5 7.57 -1.43 -20.55
N SER A 6 7.23 -1.79 -21.79
CA SER A 6 6.19 -1.07 -22.53
C SER A 6 4.75 -1.49 -22.18
N ARG A 7 4.43 -2.76 -21.94
CA ARG A 7 3.02 -3.17 -21.71
C ARG A 7 2.53 -2.97 -20.26
N GLU A 8 3.37 -3.25 -19.28
CA GLU A 8 3.00 -3.18 -17.85
C GLU A 8 2.98 -1.75 -17.30
N ALA A 9 3.95 -0.90 -17.72
CA ALA A 9 3.90 0.53 -17.44
C ALA A 9 2.70 1.18 -18.14
N ARG A 10 2.36 0.75 -19.37
CA ARG A 10 1.18 1.26 -20.10
C ARG A 10 -0.15 0.97 -19.40
N SER A 11 -0.33 -0.13 -18.66
CA SER A 11 -1.61 -0.46 -17.98
C SER A 11 -1.90 0.43 -16.75
N LEU A 12 -0.87 0.77 -15.98
CA LEU A 12 -1.00 1.70 -14.84
C LEU A 12 -0.90 3.16 -15.27
N LEU A 13 -0.05 3.47 -16.26
CA LEU A 13 -0.02 4.78 -16.90
C LEU A 13 -1.33 5.04 -17.64
N SER A 14 -1.96 4.09 -18.33
CA SER A 14 -3.23 4.32 -19.02
C SER A 14 -4.38 4.66 -18.07
N ARG A 15 -4.31 4.25 -16.79
CA ARG A 15 -5.26 4.66 -15.74
C ARG A 15 -4.97 6.05 -15.17
N LEU A 16 -3.72 6.52 -15.24
CA LEU A 16 -3.28 7.83 -14.75
C LEU A 16 -3.24 8.90 -15.85
N ILE A 17 -3.08 8.52 -17.11
CA ILE A 17 -2.98 9.42 -18.27
C ILE A 17 -4.24 10.28 -18.41
N PRO A 18 -5.48 9.75 -18.36
CA PRO A 18 -6.69 10.58 -18.41
C PRO A 18 -6.78 11.55 -17.22
N SER A 19 -6.30 11.15 -16.04
CA SER A 19 -6.28 11.98 -14.83
C SER A 19 -5.22 13.08 -14.90
N LEU A 20 -4.06 12.81 -15.49
CA LEU A 20 -2.99 13.78 -15.74
C LEU A 20 -3.34 14.72 -16.90
N GLU A 21 -4.14 14.27 -17.88
CA GLU A 21 -4.66 15.11 -18.97
C GLU A 21 -5.62 16.19 -18.44
N ARG A 22 -6.47 15.88 -17.44
CA ARG A 22 -7.25 16.93 -16.74
C ARG A 22 -6.36 17.99 -16.10
N LEU A 23 -5.28 17.54 -15.47
CA LEU A 23 -4.25 18.43 -14.92
C LEU A 23 -3.41 19.13 -16.01
N LYS A 24 -3.52 18.77 -17.29
CA LYS A 24 -2.85 19.49 -18.40
C LYS A 24 -3.77 20.54 -19.01
N CYS A 25 -5.04 20.22 -19.26
CA CYS A 25 -6.00 21.14 -19.90
C CYS A 25 -6.38 22.35 -19.04
N SER A 26 -6.23 22.27 -17.71
CA SER A 26 -6.61 23.34 -16.77
C SER A 26 -5.49 24.34 -16.45
N PHE A 27 -4.24 24.07 -16.86
CA PHE A 27 -3.13 25.03 -16.79
C PHE A 27 -2.89 25.61 -18.18
N VAL A 28 -3.87 26.32 -18.73
CA VAL A 28 -3.57 27.34 -19.72
C VAL A 28 -2.79 28.43 -18.97
N GLU A 29 -1.61 28.77 -19.50
CA GLU A 29 -0.66 29.68 -18.88
C GLU A 29 -1.32 31.02 -18.53
N ASP A 30 -1.46 31.32 -17.23
CA ASP A 30 -1.55 32.71 -16.79
C ASP A 30 -0.17 33.33 -17.06
N GLY A 31 -0.04 33.90 -18.25
CA GLY A 31 1.10 34.66 -18.70
C GLY A 31 1.24 35.96 -17.92
N ASN A 32 1.77 35.88 -16.70
CA ASN A 32 2.38 37.03 -16.04
C ASN A 32 3.72 36.61 -15.43
N ARG A 33 4.78 36.79 -16.24
CA ARG A 33 6.17 36.76 -15.79
C ARG A 33 6.39 37.97 -14.87
N ALA A 34 6.35 37.76 -13.56
CA ALA A 34 6.90 38.73 -12.62
C ALA A 34 8.42 38.48 -12.50
N HIS A 35 9.21 39.48 -12.86
CA HIS A 35 10.67 39.50 -12.79
C HIS A 35 11.18 39.17 -11.38
N PHE A 36 12.20 38.31 -11.33
CA PHE A 36 12.96 38.00 -10.12
C PHE A 36 13.87 39.17 -9.76
N SER A 37 13.74 39.69 -8.53
CA SER A 37 14.82 40.39 -7.83
C SER A 37 15.01 39.77 -6.46
N SER A 38 16.23 39.31 -6.20
CA SER A 38 16.65 38.71 -4.93
C SER A 38 16.81 39.78 -3.86
N HIS A 39 15.89 39.85 -2.89
CA HIS A 39 16.17 40.42 -1.58
C HIS A 39 15.45 39.67 -0.45
N THR A 40 16.21 39.50 0.61
CA THR A 40 15.96 38.77 1.85
C THR A 40 14.71 39.22 2.61
N GLY A 41 13.91 38.27 3.09
CA GLY A 41 13.09 38.44 4.31
C GLY A 41 11.61 38.82 4.17
N GLN A 42 10.97 38.72 3.00
CA GLN A 42 9.50 38.81 2.85
C GLN A 42 8.95 37.53 2.21
N GLY A 43 8.00 36.87 2.90
CA GLY A 43 7.67 35.45 2.75
C GLY A 43 6.98 35.00 1.46
N GLU A 44 7.11 33.69 1.19
CA GLU A 44 6.65 32.93 0.02
C GLU A 44 5.12 32.86 -0.22
N PHE A 45 4.36 33.94 0.02
CA PHE A 45 2.90 33.97 -0.19
C PHE A 45 2.51 34.00 -1.68
N SER A 46 3.43 34.36 -2.57
CA SER A 46 3.22 34.40 -4.03
C SER A 46 2.92 33.04 -4.66
N LYS A 47 3.12 31.94 -3.92
CA LYS A 47 2.88 30.57 -4.39
C LYS A 47 1.47 30.06 -4.05
N TRP A 48 0.67 30.80 -3.28
CA TRP A 48 -0.67 30.36 -2.86
C TRP A 48 -1.64 30.39 -4.04
N ARG A 49 -2.36 29.29 -4.24
CA ARG A 49 -3.30 29.15 -5.35
C ARG A 49 -4.67 28.74 -4.84
N LYS A 50 -5.68 29.43 -5.35
CA LYS A 50 -7.09 29.04 -5.23
C LYS A 50 -7.56 28.62 -6.61
N LEU A 51 -7.98 27.37 -6.73
CA LEU A 51 -8.36 26.75 -7.99
C LEU A 51 -9.83 26.36 -7.97
N ASP A 52 -10.52 26.49 -9.10
CA ASP A 52 -11.90 26.02 -9.23
C ASP A 52 -11.91 24.49 -9.43
N SER A 53 -12.56 23.77 -8.51
CA SER A 53 -12.63 22.30 -8.55
C SER A 53 -13.36 21.77 -9.78
N ARG A 54 -14.25 22.58 -10.38
CA ARG A 54 -15.00 22.22 -11.60
C ARG A 54 -14.08 22.04 -12.80
N ASN A 55 -12.97 22.77 -12.85
CA ASN A 55 -11.96 22.64 -13.91
C ASN A 55 -11.28 21.27 -13.90
N PHE A 56 -11.37 20.52 -12.80
CA PHE A 56 -10.82 19.16 -12.64
C PHE A 56 -11.91 18.08 -12.68
N GLY A 57 -13.16 18.46 -12.96
CA GLY A 57 -14.32 17.56 -12.96
C GLY A 57 -14.74 17.09 -11.56
N ILE A 58 -14.34 17.80 -10.50
CA ILE A 58 -14.70 17.45 -9.13
C ILE A 58 -16.07 18.06 -8.81
N ALA A 59 -17.04 17.18 -8.57
CA ALA A 59 -18.41 17.53 -8.22
C ALA A 59 -18.76 17.09 -6.80
N THR A 60 -19.73 17.75 -6.18
CA THR A 60 -20.24 17.40 -4.84
C THR A 60 -20.79 15.97 -4.76
N SER A 61 -21.29 15.41 -5.88
CA SER A 61 -21.76 14.03 -5.97
C SER A 61 -20.67 12.98 -5.73
N MET A 62 -19.39 13.36 -5.89
CA MET A 62 -18.25 12.48 -5.61
C MET A 62 -17.93 12.39 -4.12
N ILE A 63 -18.54 13.23 -3.28
CA ILE A 63 -18.36 13.24 -1.83
C ILE A 63 -19.35 12.26 -1.21
N SER A 64 -18.88 11.43 -0.27
CA SER A 64 -19.77 10.50 0.42
C SER A 64 -20.92 11.25 1.12
N ILE A 65 -22.12 10.65 1.12
CA ILE A 65 -23.31 11.22 1.77
C ILE A 65 -23.04 11.56 3.25
N ALA A 66 -22.27 10.69 3.94
CA ALA A 66 -21.90 10.89 5.34
C ALA A 66 -21.03 12.15 5.51
N SER A 67 -19.98 12.27 4.70
CA SER A 67 -19.04 13.41 4.75
C SER A 67 -19.71 14.71 4.36
N TRP A 68 -20.58 14.69 3.33
CA TRP A 68 -21.37 15.86 2.94
C TRP A 68 -22.28 16.33 4.08
N LYS A 69 -22.95 15.41 4.78
CA LYS A 69 -23.78 15.74 5.95
C LYS A 69 -22.97 16.36 7.08
N VAL A 70 -21.77 15.83 7.36
CA VAL A 70 -20.87 16.40 8.38
C VAL A 70 -20.47 17.83 8.01
N LEU A 71 -20.00 18.05 6.77
CA LEU A 71 -19.63 19.37 6.26
C LEU A 71 -20.80 20.37 6.38
N LYS A 72 -22.00 19.99 5.92
CA LYS A 72 -23.18 20.84 5.96
C LYS A 72 -23.57 21.21 7.39
N ASN A 73 -23.59 20.23 8.30
CA ASN A 73 -23.95 20.46 9.71
C ASN A 73 -22.96 21.37 10.44
N LEU A 74 -21.67 21.31 10.09
CA LEU A 74 -20.64 22.20 10.65
C LEU A 74 -20.82 23.63 10.12
N ARG A 75 -21.05 23.79 8.81
CA ARG A 75 -21.33 25.09 8.17
C ARG A 75 -22.58 25.77 8.71
N GLU A 76 -23.66 25.02 8.91
CA GLU A 76 -24.91 25.52 9.54
C GLU A 76 -24.71 26.05 10.97
N LYS A 77 -23.60 25.68 11.63
CA LYS A 77 -23.21 26.20 12.95
C LYS A 77 -22.21 27.34 12.89
N GLY A 78 -21.93 27.87 11.69
CA GLY A 78 -21.00 28.97 11.49
C GLY A 78 -19.53 28.55 11.49
N PHE A 79 -19.23 27.25 11.48
CA PHE A 79 -17.85 26.78 11.34
C PHE A 79 -17.46 26.64 9.88
N GLU A 80 -16.23 27.03 9.55
CA GLU A 80 -15.64 26.62 8.29
C GLU A 80 -15.32 25.13 8.35
N ALA A 81 -15.51 24.43 7.24
CA ALA A 81 -15.23 23.01 7.13
C ALA A 81 -14.75 22.69 5.72
N TYR A 82 -13.70 21.88 5.65
CA TYR A 82 -12.98 21.53 4.42
C TYR A 82 -12.72 20.04 4.38
N LEU A 83 -12.72 19.47 3.18
CA LEU A 83 -12.10 18.17 2.91
C LEU A 83 -10.59 18.36 2.77
N VAL A 84 -9.79 17.42 3.28
CA VAL A 84 -8.33 17.54 3.28
C VAL A 84 -7.63 16.22 3.02
N GLY A 85 -6.35 16.29 2.64
CA GLY A 85 -5.48 15.13 2.62
C GLY A 85 -5.70 14.21 1.42
N GLY A 86 -5.64 12.90 1.69
CA GLY A 86 -5.70 11.87 0.65
C GLY A 86 -6.97 11.93 -0.18
N CYS A 87 -8.09 12.34 0.41
CA CYS A 87 -9.37 12.41 -0.31
C CYS A 87 -9.37 13.47 -1.42
N VAL A 88 -8.78 14.65 -1.17
CA VAL A 88 -8.70 15.73 -2.17
C VAL A 88 -7.79 15.31 -3.32
N ARG A 89 -6.64 14.71 -2.99
CA ARG A 89 -5.70 14.14 -3.95
C ARG A 89 -6.34 13.07 -4.82
N ASP A 90 -7.06 12.14 -4.21
CA ASP A 90 -7.66 11.02 -4.93
C ASP A 90 -8.78 11.52 -5.87
N LEU A 91 -9.59 12.49 -5.43
CA LEU A 91 -10.56 13.17 -6.30
C LEU A 91 -9.89 13.83 -7.52
N LEU A 92 -8.78 14.55 -7.32
CA LEU A 92 -8.01 15.17 -8.41
C LEU A 92 -7.43 14.14 -9.39
N LEU A 93 -7.06 12.97 -8.90
CA LEU A 93 -6.57 11.85 -9.71
C LEU A 93 -7.70 10.99 -10.31
N ASN A 94 -8.96 11.41 -10.18
CA ASN A 94 -10.14 10.65 -10.61
C ASN A 94 -10.19 9.23 -10.01
N LYS A 95 -9.76 9.12 -8.75
CA LYS A 95 -9.84 7.89 -7.94
C LYS A 95 -10.90 8.07 -6.88
N VAL A 96 -11.51 6.97 -6.45
CA VAL A 96 -12.44 6.97 -5.32
C VAL A 96 -11.63 7.08 -4.02
N PRO A 97 -11.82 8.11 -3.20
CA PRO A 97 -11.18 8.20 -1.89
C PRO A 97 -11.55 7.02 -0.99
N LYS A 98 -10.57 6.48 -0.26
CA LYS A 98 -10.80 5.42 0.75
C LYS A 98 -11.67 5.95 1.90
N ASP A 99 -11.35 7.15 2.34
CA ASP A 99 -11.93 7.90 3.44
C ASP A 99 -11.98 9.38 3.06
N PHE A 100 -12.84 10.13 3.74
CA PHE A 100 -13.00 11.56 3.57
C PHE A 100 -12.74 12.24 4.91
N ASP A 101 -11.57 12.85 5.02
CA ASP A 101 -11.18 13.58 6.22
C ASP A 101 -11.69 15.01 6.17
N VAL A 102 -12.33 15.43 7.26
CA VAL A 102 -12.83 16.79 7.43
C VAL A 102 -11.94 17.53 8.42
N ILE A 103 -11.65 18.79 8.14
CA ILE A 103 -11.08 19.73 9.11
C ILE A 103 -12.00 20.92 9.28
N THR A 104 -12.12 21.44 10.50
CA THR A 104 -13.03 22.54 10.82
C THR A 104 -12.44 23.56 11.79
N THR A 105 -12.98 24.78 11.77
CA THR A 105 -12.66 25.81 12.77
C THR A 105 -13.32 25.55 14.12
N GLY A 106 -14.34 24.68 14.19
CA GLY A 106 -14.94 24.27 15.46
C GLY A 106 -13.99 23.40 16.29
N GLY A 107 -13.96 23.64 17.60
CA GLY A 107 -13.21 22.79 18.54
C GLY A 107 -13.84 21.38 18.65
N LEU A 108 -13.02 20.36 18.90
CA LEU A 108 -13.50 18.96 18.92
C LEU A 108 -14.64 18.69 19.91
N LYS A 109 -14.68 19.40 21.04
CA LYS A 109 -15.80 19.33 22.00
C LYS A 109 -17.09 19.93 21.43
N GLN A 110 -17.01 20.96 20.59
CA GLN A 110 -18.18 21.52 19.88
C GLN A 110 -18.65 20.55 18.80
N VAL A 111 -17.73 19.96 18.04
CA VAL A 111 -18.03 18.90 17.05
C VAL A 111 -18.75 17.74 17.74
N LYS A 112 -18.20 17.21 18.83
CA LYS A 112 -18.81 16.10 19.58
C LYS A 112 -20.24 16.41 20.05
N ARG A 113 -20.50 17.63 20.53
CA ARG A 113 -21.85 18.04 20.97
C ARG A 113 -22.85 18.17 19.82
N LYS A 114 -22.39 18.39 18.59
CA LYS A 114 -23.25 18.58 17.42
C LYS A 114 -23.78 17.26 16.85
N PHE A 115 -23.07 16.16 17.05
CA PHE A 115 -23.44 14.87 16.45
C PHE A 115 -23.78 13.85 17.53
N GLN A 116 -24.94 13.19 17.40
CA GLN A 116 -25.41 12.18 18.37
C GLN A 116 -24.42 11.03 18.56
N LYS A 117 -23.81 10.55 17.46
CA LYS A 117 -22.80 9.49 17.46
C LYS A 117 -21.43 10.05 17.11
N ALA A 118 -20.78 10.66 18.09
CA ALA A 118 -19.44 11.21 17.94
C ALA A 118 -18.55 10.88 19.15
N ILE A 119 -17.33 10.41 18.87
CA ILE A 119 -16.31 10.10 19.88
C ILE A 119 -15.02 10.84 19.54
N ILE A 120 -14.34 11.36 20.56
CA ILE A 120 -13.00 11.91 20.40
C ILE A 120 -12.02 10.77 20.69
N VAL A 121 -11.10 10.51 19.76
CA VAL A 121 -10.09 9.46 19.87
C VAL A 121 -8.70 10.06 19.66
N GLY A 122 -7.68 9.40 20.19
CA GLY A 122 -6.30 9.87 20.13
C GLY A 122 -5.96 10.82 21.29
N LYS A 123 -4.84 10.52 21.97
CA LYS A 123 -4.34 11.35 23.08
C LYS A 123 -3.46 12.50 22.58
N ARG A 124 -2.46 12.17 21.75
CA ARG A 124 -1.52 13.14 21.15
C ARG A 124 -2.19 13.91 20.01
N PHE A 125 -2.75 13.19 19.04
CA PHE A 125 -3.48 13.78 17.90
C PHE A 125 -4.99 13.52 18.06
N PRO A 126 -5.71 14.28 18.88
CA PRO A 126 -7.13 14.06 19.06
C PRO A 126 -7.89 14.39 17.78
N ILE A 127 -8.74 13.47 17.35
CA ILE A 127 -9.68 13.63 16.23
C ILE A 127 -11.07 13.20 16.71
N CYS A 128 -12.12 13.75 16.11
CA CYS A 128 -13.49 13.35 16.37
C CYS A 128 -13.98 12.41 15.27
N ARG A 129 -14.31 11.17 15.63
CA ARG A 129 -14.96 10.21 14.74
C ARG A 129 -16.47 10.39 14.83
N VAL A 130 -17.08 10.83 13.74
CA VAL A 130 -18.52 11.06 13.62
C VAL A 130 -19.14 9.93 12.80
N THR A 131 -20.15 9.25 13.34
CA THR A 131 -20.84 8.16 12.63
C THR A 131 -22.16 8.64 12.06
N ILE A 132 -22.31 8.56 10.74
CA ILE A 132 -23.53 8.89 10.00
C ILE A 132 -23.96 7.68 9.18
N LYS A 133 -25.16 7.13 9.45
CA LYS A 133 -25.72 5.96 8.74
C LYS A 133 -24.75 4.76 8.63
N GLY A 134 -23.96 4.51 9.67
CA GLY A 134 -22.99 3.41 9.72
C GLY A 134 -21.62 3.73 9.11
N SER A 135 -21.46 4.86 8.41
CA SER A 135 -20.17 5.34 7.93
C SER A 135 -19.50 6.24 8.96
N VAL A 136 -18.20 6.09 9.15
CA VAL A 136 -17.39 6.92 10.04
C VAL A 136 -16.67 7.99 9.23
N VAL A 137 -16.77 9.25 9.67
CA VAL A 137 -16.06 10.41 9.12
C VAL A 137 -15.11 10.93 10.19
N GLU A 138 -13.84 11.08 9.85
CA GLU A 138 -12.85 11.67 10.76
C GLU A 138 -12.87 13.19 10.64
N VAL A 139 -13.05 13.87 11.77
CA VAL A 139 -13.15 15.33 11.87
C VAL A 139 -12.04 15.83 12.78
N SER A 140 -11.13 16.63 12.21
CA SER A 140 -10.05 17.32 12.90
C SER A 140 -10.38 18.81 13.10
N SER A 141 -9.68 19.46 14.02
CA SER A 141 -9.85 20.90 14.27
C SER A 141 -8.54 21.65 14.03
N PHE A 142 -8.64 22.84 13.45
CA PHE A 142 -7.49 23.75 13.32
C PHE A 142 -6.90 24.16 14.68
N GLU A 143 -7.70 24.12 15.75
CA GLU A 143 -7.25 24.44 17.11
C GLU A 143 -6.33 23.36 17.71
N THR A 144 -6.49 22.12 17.28
CA THR A 144 -5.74 20.98 17.83
C THR A 144 -4.25 21.08 17.47
N VAL A 145 -3.93 21.51 16.24
CA VAL A 145 -2.55 21.68 15.76
C VAL A 145 -1.83 22.84 16.46
N ALA A 146 -2.56 23.78 17.06
CA ALA A 146 -1.99 24.95 17.71
C ALA A 146 -1.39 24.67 19.11
N LYS A 147 -1.60 23.49 19.71
CA LYS A 147 -1.15 23.19 21.07
C LYS A 147 0.17 22.41 21.17
N GLU A 148 0.72 21.91 20.06
CA GLU A 148 1.85 20.97 20.09
C GLU A 148 3.22 21.58 19.73
N SER A 149 3.33 22.87 19.41
CA SER A 149 4.64 23.51 19.26
C SER A 149 5.22 23.92 20.63
N GLY A 150 5.55 22.91 21.45
CA GLY A 150 6.38 23.02 22.65
C GLY A 150 7.86 22.70 22.40
N GLY A 151 8.26 22.51 21.14
CA GLY A 151 9.64 22.42 20.68
C GLY A 151 9.96 23.59 19.75
N GLU A 152 11.08 24.25 20.00
CA GLU A 152 11.61 25.36 19.20
C GLU A 152 11.87 24.93 17.75
N THR A 153 10.96 25.26 16.82
CA THR A 153 11.12 25.36 15.35
C THR A 153 9.72 25.62 14.73
N THR A 154 9.35 26.66 13.97
CA THR A 154 10.09 27.68 13.21
C THR A 154 9.12 28.87 12.88
N TYR A 155 9.39 30.07 13.40
CA TYR A 155 9.38 31.42 12.78
C TYR A 155 8.15 32.23 12.30
N ILE A 156 6.90 31.76 12.23
CA ILE A 156 5.77 32.68 11.87
C ILE A 156 4.58 32.50 12.82
N SER A 157 4.70 33.07 14.01
CA SER A 157 3.59 33.23 14.97
C SER A 157 2.67 34.40 14.61
N GLN A 158 3.17 35.36 13.81
CA GLN A 158 2.43 36.55 13.41
C GLN A 158 1.92 36.44 11.97
N MET A 159 0.62 36.63 11.80
CA MET A 159 -0.01 36.71 10.49
C MET A 159 0.58 37.92 9.73
N PRO A 160 1.06 37.73 8.49
CA PRO A 160 1.50 38.86 7.67
C PRO A 160 0.40 39.89 7.49
N LYS A 161 0.76 41.17 7.45
CA LYS A 161 -0.20 42.26 7.22
C LYS A 161 -0.90 42.06 5.87
N GLY A 162 -2.23 42.11 5.86
CA GLY A 162 -3.04 41.94 4.65
C GLY A 162 -3.36 40.49 4.26
N CYS A 163 -2.90 39.49 5.02
CA CYS A 163 -3.24 38.08 4.79
C CYS A 163 -4.65 37.76 5.32
N ASP A 164 -5.44 37.02 4.55
CA ASP A 164 -6.74 36.51 4.99
C ASP A 164 -6.56 35.52 6.16
N PRO A 165 -7.26 35.70 7.30
CA PRO A 165 -7.12 34.82 8.46
C PRO A 165 -7.41 33.33 8.17
N SER A 166 -8.32 33.04 7.24
CA SER A 166 -8.68 31.67 6.87
C SER A 166 -7.62 31.04 5.97
N ASP A 167 -7.01 31.79 5.05
CA ASP A 167 -5.83 31.35 4.31
C ASP A 167 -4.64 31.08 5.25
N PHE A 168 -4.32 32.01 6.16
CA PHE A 168 -3.22 31.82 7.12
C PHE A 168 -3.41 30.56 7.98
N ARG A 169 -4.64 30.30 8.44
CA ARG A 169 -5.00 29.10 9.22
C ARG A 169 -4.78 27.82 8.42
N ARG A 170 -5.21 27.79 7.15
CA ARG A 170 -5.05 26.62 6.27
C ARG A 170 -3.59 26.37 5.94
N TRP A 171 -2.83 27.41 5.58
CA TRP A 171 -1.39 27.32 5.35
C TRP A 171 -0.65 26.79 6.58
N LYS A 172 -0.94 27.32 7.79
CA LYS A 172 -0.34 26.83 9.03
C LYS A 172 -0.63 25.34 9.26
N ASN A 173 -1.83 24.87 8.91
CA ASN A 173 -2.14 23.44 8.94
C ASN A 173 -1.42 22.63 7.85
N CYS A 174 -1.16 23.18 6.67
CA CYS A 174 -0.33 22.51 5.66
C CYS A 174 1.05 22.18 6.21
N LEU A 175 1.67 23.10 6.96
CA LEU A 175 3.04 22.92 7.48
C LEU A 175 3.19 21.71 8.40
N SER A 176 2.15 21.29 9.10
CA SER A 176 2.19 20.11 9.96
C SER A 176 1.94 18.79 9.21
N ARG A 177 1.76 18.82 7.89
CA ARG A 177 1.47 17.64 7.07
C ARG A 177 2.73 17.02 6.51
N ASP A 178 2.61 15.76 6.13
CA ASP A 178 3.73 14.94 5.67
C ASP A 178 4.20 15.35 4.27
N PHE A 179 3.30 15.30 3.27
CA PHE A 179 3.62 15.50 1.86
C PHE A 179 2.75 16.59 1.21
N THR A 180 3.31 17.30 0.24
CA THR A 180 2.63 18.38 -0.50
C THR A 180 1.30 17.88 -1.08
N VAL A 181 1.32 16.74 -1.76
CA VAL A 181 0.14 16.08 -2.35
C VAL A 181 -0.97 15.73 -1.35
N ASN A 182 -0.69 15.70 -0.04
CA ASN A 182 -1.67 15.48 1.03
C ASN A 182 -1.99 16.75 1.82
N SER A 183 -1.58 17.92 1.32
CA SER A 183 -1.77 19.21 1.99
C SER A 183 -2.81 20.12 1.33
N LEU A 184 -3.51 19.60 0.33
CA LEU A 184 -4.61 20.28 -0.35
C LEU A 184 -5.87 20.33 0.51
N PHE A 185 -6.60 21.45 0.39
CA PHE A 185 -7.91 21.67 0.99
C PHE A 185 -8.96 21.82 -0.10
N PHE A 186 -10.13 21.25 0.12
CA PHE A 186 -11.27 21.41 -0.78
C PHE A 186 -12.48 21.93 -0.01
N ASP A 187 -13.02 23.06 -0.47
CA ASP A 187 -14.30 23.62 -0.06
C ASP A 187 -15.37 23.33 -1.12
N PRO A 188 -16.24 22.34 -0.90
CA PRO A 188 -17.27 21.98 -1.86
C PRO A 188 -18.46 22.95 -1.89
N PHE A 189 -18.55 23.93 -0.99
CA PHE A 189 -19.63 24.92 -1.00
C PHE A 189 -19.36 26.04 -2.00
N VAL A 190 -18.09 26.35 -2.24
CA VAL A 190 -17.65 27.36 -3.20
C VAL A 190 -16.83 26.77 -4.36
N ASN A 191 -16.78 25.44 -4.47
CA ASN A 191 -16.00 24.70 -5.47
C ASN A 191 -14.53 25.13 -5.52
N ALA A 192 -13.89 25.36 -4.37
CA ALA A 192 -12.52 25.87 -4.31
C ALA A 192 -11.55 24.86 -3.73
N ILE A 193 -10.45 24.62 -4.45
CA ILE A 193 -9.28 23.89 -3.96
C ILE A 193 -8.19 24.89 -3.61
N TYR A 194 -7.62 24.76 -2.42
CA TYR A 194 -6.57 25.63 -1.93
C TYR A 194 -5.25 24.86 -1.89
N ASP A 195 -4.25 25.37 -2.59
CA ASP A 195 -2.90 24.84 -2.67
C ASP A 195 -1.90 25.88 -2.16
N TYR A 196 -1.27 25.58 -1.03
CA TYR A 196 -0.29 26.44 -0.40
C TYR A 196 1.14 25.89 -0.47
N THR A 197 1.32 24.69 -1.04
CA THR A 197 2.60 23.96 -1.03
C THR A 197 3.04 23.54 -2.43
N ASN A 198 2.34 24.01 -3.46
CA ASN A 198 2.57 23.66 -4.86
C ASN A 198 2.30 22.17 -5.16
N ALA A 199 1.38 21.57 -4.38
CA ALA A 199 0.98 20.18 -4.49
C ALA A 199 0.43 19.82 -5.87
N MET A 200 -0.23 20.77 -6.54
CA MET A 200 -0.77 20.56 -7.88
C MET A 200 0.34 20.36 -8.92
N MET A 201 1.46 21.07 -8.80
CA MET A 201 2.62 20.87 -9.66
C MET A 201 3.32 19.53 -9.36
N ASP A 202 3.43 19.16 -8.09
CA ASP A 202 3.99 17.87 -7.70
C ASP A 202 3.12 16.70 -8.22
N LEU A 203 1.79 16.81 -8.15
CA LEU A 203 0.87 15.84 -8.76
C LEU A 203 1.02 15.76 -10.29
N LYS A 204 1.11 16.92 -10.97
CA LYS A 204 1.31 16.98 -12.43
C LYS A 204 2.64 16.36 -12.87
N SER A 205 3.69 16.55 -12.07
CA SER A 205 5.04 16.02 -12.33
C SER A 205 5.26 14.62 -11.75
N LEU A 206 4.22 14.00 -11.17
CA LEU A 206 4.28 12.69 -10.50
C LEU A 206 5.39 12.60 -9.44
N LYS A 207 5.58 13.67 -8.67
CA LYS A 207 6.66 13.81 -7.69
C LYS A 207 6.09 13.80 -6.27
N LEU A 208 6.70 13.03 -5.39
CA LEU A 208 6.41 13.02 -3.97
C LEU A 208 7.45 13.90 -3.27
N ARG A 209 6.96 14.92 -2.57
CA ARG A 209 7.77 15.90 -1.83
C ARG A 209 7.17 16.12 -0.45
N THR A 210 8.01 16.24 0.56
CA THR A 210 7.58 16.62 1.92
C THR A 210 7.18 18.09 1.97
N VAL A 211 6.27 18.48 2.87
CA VAL A 211 5.91 19.90 3.03
C VAL A 211 7.05 20.71 3.65
N LYS A 212 7.64 20.17 4.72
CA LYS A 212 8.88 20.68 5.34
C LYS A 212 10.09 20.04 4.67
N PRO A 213 11.31 20.58 4.87
CA PRO A 213 12.53 19.91 4.45
C PRO A 213 12.56 18.44 4.91
N ALA A 214 12.92 17.53 4.02
CA ALA A 214 12.63 16.10 4.18
C ALA A 214 13.30 15.50 5.42
N HIS A 215 14.56 15.87 5.67
CA HIS A 215 15.30 15.47 6.87
C HIS A 215 14.60 15.89 8.18
N LEU A 216 14.05 17.11 8.25
CA LEU A 216 13.31 17.58 9.42
C LEU A 216 11.98 16.85 9.55
N SER A 217 11.27 16.66 8.43
CA SER A 217 9.98 15.97 8.40
C SER A 217 10.08 14.54 8.91
N PHE A 218 11.11 13.79 8.50
CA PHE A 218 11.32 12.40 8.91
C PHE A 218 11.85 12.28 10.35
N LYS A 219 12.64 13.24 10.84
CA LYS A 219 13.03 13.30 12.25
C LYS A 219 11.83 13.60 13.18
N GLU A 220 10.88 14.41 12.71
CA GLU A 220 9.65 14.72 13.45
C GLU A 220 8.74 13.48 13.58
N ASP A 221 8.60 12.71 12.50
CA ASP A 221 7.82 11.47 12.48
C ASP A 221 8.42 10.47 11.48
N GLN A 222 9.18 9.50 11.99
CA GLN A 222 9.86 8.48 11.19
C GLN A 222 8.87 7.61 10.40
N ALA A 223 7.60 7.52 10.82
CA ALA A 223 6.58 6.80 10.05
C ALA A 223 6.30 7.44 8.69
N ARG A 224 6.67 8.72 8.50
CA ARG A 224 6.60 9.41 7.19
C ARG A 224 7.49 8.75 6.14
N ILE A 225 8.57 8.07 6.51
CA ILE A 225 9.42 7.29 5.58
C ILE A 225 8.57 6.19 4.94
N LEU A 226 7.98 5.31 5.75
CA LEU A 226 7.12 4.22 5.27
C LEU A 226 5.88 4.76 4.55
N ARG A 227 5.25 5.82 5.06
CA ARG A 227 4.12 6.47 4.38
C ARG A 227 4.53 6.99 3.00
N GLY A 228 5.72 7.55 2.86
CA GLY A 228 6.25 8.06 1.60
C GLY A 228 6.43 6.95 0.57
N LEU A 229 7.09 5.85 0.96
CA LEU A 229 7.24 4.67 0.09
C LEU A 229 5.88 4.10 -0.32
N ARG A 230 4.94 4.02 0.61
CA ARG A 230 3.56 3.57 0.33
C ARG A 230 2.87 4.47 -0.68
N LEU A 231 2.95 5.79 -0.53
CA LEU A 231 2.33 6.75 -1.46
C LEU A 231 2.97 6.68 -2.85
N ALA A 232 4.30 6.64 -2.91
CA ALA A 232 5.03 6.51 -4.16
C ALA A 232 4.71 5.20 -4.89
N ALA A 233 4.57 4.09 -4.17
CA ALA A 233 4.13 2.82 -4.74
C ALA A 233 2.70 2.92 -5.30
N ARG A 234 1.73 3.33 -4.47
CA ARG A 234 0.31 3.33 -4.82
C ARG A 234 -0.06 4.32 -5.93
N LEU A 235 0.64 5.45 -5.99
CA LEU A 235 0.36 6.54 -6.93
C LEU A 235 1.33 6.59 -8.09
N ASN A 236 2.30 5.67 -8.16
CA ASN A 236 3.36 5.67 -9.17
C ASN A 236 4.14 7.01 -9.20
N LEU A 237 4.45 7.56 -8.03
CA LEU A 237 5.23 8.79 -7.91
C LEU A 237 6.73 8.46 -7.83
N SER A 238 7.56 9.36 -8.35
CA SER A 238 8.99 9.44 -8.05
C SER A 238 9.21 10.35 -6.84
N PHE A 239 10.37 10.26 -6.18
CA PHE A 239 10.70 11.17 -5.07
C PHE A 239 11.35 12.44 -5.61
N SER A 240 11.24 13.56 -4.88
CA SER A 240 12.18 14.66 -5.07
C SER A 240 13.56 14.28 -4.60
N GLU A 241 14.59 14.86 -5.21
CA GLU A 241 16.00 14.66 -4.85
C GLU A 241 16.20 14.79 -3.34
N GLU A 242 15.78 15.92 -2.75
CA GLU A 242 15.83 16.12 -1.30
C GLU A 242 15.09 15.05 -0.47
N THR A 243 13.94 14.54 -0.96
CA THR A 243 13.18 13.50 -0.26
C THR A 243 13.88 12.15 -0.40
N GLU A 244 14.47 11.88 -1.55
CA GLU A 244 15.23 10.66 -1.81
C GLU A 244 16.51 10.60 -0.97
N ASP A 245 17.26 11.70 -0.90
CA ASP A 245 18.46 11.81 -0.07
C ASP A 245 18.15 11.59 1.41
N ALA A 246 17.04 12.16 1.89
CA ALA A 246 16.58 11.96 3.27
C ALA A 246 16.11 10.53 3.53
N LEU A 247 15.50 9.86 2.53
CA LEU A 247 15.11 8.45 2.65
C LEU A 247 16.34 7.55 2.82
N TYR A 248 17.40 7.77 2.03
CA TYR A 248 18.65 7.02 2.20
C TYR A 248 19.32 7.31 3.55
N SER A 249 19.33 8.57 3.96
CA SER A 249 20.04 9.02 5.17
C SER A 249 19.33 8.62 6.47
N LEU A 250 18.02 8.43 6.46
CA LEU A 250 17.20 8.20 7.66
C LEU A 250 16.44 6.87 7.66
N SER A 251 16.61 6.00 6.68
CA SER A 251 15.89 4.71 6.61
C SER A 251 16.06 3.87 7.88
N SER A 252 17.27 3.80 8.44
CA SER A 252 17.56 3.05 9.67
C SER A 252 16.73 3.50 10.87
N SER A 253 16.32 4.78 10.92
CA SER A 253 15.49 5.33 11.99
C SER A 253 14.07 4.73 12.05
N VAL A 254 13.64 4.01 11.01
CA VAL A 254 12.41 3.21 11.04
C VAL A 254 12.44 2.16 12.15
N ALA A 255 13.64 1.74 12.60
CA ALA A 255 13.79 0.78 13.69
C ALA A 255 13.18 1.28 15.02
N ASP A 256 13.14 2.59 15.24
CA ASP A 256 12.64 3.20 16.47
C ASP A 256 11.10 3.23 16.54
N LEU A 257 10.41 2.93 15.43
CA LEU A 257 8.96 2.89 15.39
C LEU A 257 8.41 1.70 16.18
N SER A 258 7.28 1.91 16.87
CA SER A 258 6.57 0.80 17.51
C SER A 258 6.16 -0.25 16.46
N VAL A 259 6.21 -1.53 16.83
CA VAL A 259 5.73 -2.67 16.02
C VAL A 259 4.35 -2.42 15.43
N SER A 260 3.43 -1.83 16.20
CA SER A 260 2.07 -1.51 15.72
C SER A 260 2.05 -0.52 14.55
N ARG A 261 2.97 0.45 14.52
CA ARG A 261 3.09 1.45 13.45
C ARG A 261 3.70 0.84 12.20
N ILE A 262 4.72 0.01 12.37
CA ILE A 262 5.34 -0.73 11.27
C ILE A 262 4.33 -1.66 10.62
N LEU A 263 3.65 -2.49 11.41
CA LEU A 263 2.60 -3.39 10.93
C LEU A 263 1.50 -2.62 10.18
N MET A 264 1.07 -1.48 10.70
CA MET A 264 0.06 -0.66 10.06
C MET A 264 0.51 -0.16 8.68
N GLU A 265 1.73 0.39 8.56
CA GLU A 265 2.23 0.90 7.28
C GLU A 265 2.53 -0.22 6.27
N VAL A 266 3.13 -1.33 6.72
CA VAL A 266 3.37 -2.51 5.86
C VAL A 266 2.04 -3.13 5.40
N ASN A 267 1.03 -3.21 6.27
CA ASN A 267 -0.29 -3.67 5.86
C ASN A 267 -0.90 -2.76 4.78
N TYR A 268 -0.73 -1.44 4.91
CA TYR A 268 -1.20 -0.51 3.87
C TYR A 268 -0.42 -0.62 2.56
N MET A 269 0.83 -1.05 2.59
CA MET A 269 1.63 -1.32 1.39
C MET A 269 1.16 -2.61 0.69
N LEU A 270 0.97 -3.68 1.45
CA LEU A 270 0.76 -5.02 0.91
C LEU A 270 -0.72 -5.37 0.65
N SER A 271 -1.67 -4.71 1.31
CA SER A 271 -3.10 -5.05 1.21
C SER A 271 -3.93 -4.15 0.30
N TYR A 272 -3.33 -3.17 -0.37
CA TYR A 272 -4.05 -2.09 -1.09
C TYR A 272 -3.68 -1.99 -2.58
N GLY A 273 -3.20 -3.07 -3.19
CA GLY A 273 -2.98 -3.17 -4.65
C GLY A 273 -1.73 -2.46 -5.15
N ALA A 274 -0.67 -2.41 -4.34
CA ALA A 274 0.64 -1.91 -4.74
C ALA A 274 1.79 -2.67 -4.05
N ALA A 275 1.54 -3.91 -3.64
CA ALA A 275 2.44 -4.73 -2.84
C ALA A 275 3.77 -4.98 -3.55
N GLU A 276 3.74 -5.36 -4.84
CA GLU A 276 4.95 -5.64 -5.63
C GLU A 276 5.86 -4.41 -5.64
N ARG A 277 5.30 -3.24 -5.97
CA ARG A 277 6.05 -2.00 -6.05
C ARG A 277 6.53 -1.52 -4.68
N SER A 278 5.73 -1.72 -3.63
CA SER A 278 6.16 -1.42 -2.26
C SER A 278 7.37 -2.24 -1.84
N LEU A 279 7.41 -3.53 -2.16
CA LEU A 279 8.58 -4.39 -1.88
C LEU A 279 9.83 -3.91 -2.63
N LEU A 280 9.69 -3.50 -3.90
CA LEU A 280 10.80 -2.93 -4.67
C LEU A 280 11.34 -1.64 -4.04
N LEU A 281 10.46 -0.76 -3.55
CA LEU A 281 10.88 0.47 -2.87
C LEU A 281 11.53 0.18 -1.51
N LEU A 282 10.98 -0.75 -0.72
CA LEU A 282 11.59 -1.18 0.54
C LEU A 282 13.00 -1.73 0.30
N LYS A 283 13.20 -2.54 -0.75
CA LYS A 283 14.52 -3.04 -1.14
C LYS A 283 15.46 -1.90 -1.56
N ARG A 284 14.99 -0.96 -2.39
CA ARG A 284 15.81 0.17 -2.86
C ARG A 284 16.39 1.01 -1.72
N PHE A 285 15.62 1.20 -0.64
CA PHE A 285 16.01 2.00 0.52
C PHE A 285 16.47 1.14 1.72
N GLN A 286 16.84 -0.13 1.49
CA GLN A 286 17.38 -1.05 2.51
C GLN A 286 16.49 -1.27 3.74
N LEU A 287 15.18 -1.02 3.61
CA LEU A 287 14.19 -1.27 4.65
C LEU A 287 13.66 -2.69 4.61
N LEU A 288 13.79 -3.38 3.47
CA LEU A 288 13.35 -4.76 3.36
C LEU A 288 14.22 -5.68 4.23
N ASP A 289 15.52 -5.40 4.33
CA ASP A 289 16.49 -6.13 5.16
C ASP A 289 16.13 -6.07 6.65
N MET A 290 15.58 -4.94 7.11
CA MET A 290 15.11 -4.78 8.49
C MET A 290 13.76 -5.47 8.72
N LEU A 291 12.80 -5.29 7.79
CA LEU A 291 11.41 -5.66 7.99
C LEU A 291 11.11 -7.13 7.60
N LEU A 292 11.69 -7.60 6.50
CA LEU A 292 11.49 -8.94 5.95
C LEU A 292 12.86 -9.54 5.54
N PRO A 293 13.80 -9.74 6.49
CA PRO A 293 15.20 -10.08 6.21
C PRO A 293 15.36 -11.33 5.34
N PHE A 294 14.59 -12.38 5.59
CA PHE A 294 14.63 -13.60 4.78
C PHE A 294 14.31 -13.31 3.31
N HIS A 295 13.25 -12.56 3.06
CA HIS A 295 12.83 -12.20 1.70
C HIS A 295 13.81 -11.21 1.05
N ALA A 296 14.42 -10.31 1.84
CA ALA A 296 15.49 -9.43 1.35
C ALA A 296 16.71 -10.23 0.88
N ALA A 297 17.19 -11.17 1.71
CA ALA A 297 18.31 -12.03 1.39
C ALA A 297 18.04 -12.88 0.14
N TYR A 298 16.86 -13.52 0.06
CA TYR A 298 16.41 -14.22 -1.14
C TYR A 298 16.47 -13.33 -2.39
N LEU A 299 15.90 -12.11 -2.33
CA LEU A 299 15.89 -11.23 -3.49
C LEU A 299 17.29 -10.77 -3.89
N SER A 300 18.25 -10.70 -2.95
CA SER A 300 19.61 -10.29 -3.25
C SER A 300 20.39 -11.43 -3.90
N GLU A 301 20.33 -12.64 -3.34
CA GLU A 301 20.95 -13.83 -3.92
C GLU A 301 20.46 -14.12 -5.35
N GLN A 302 19.15 -14.05 -5.59
CA GLN A 302 18.58 -14.40 -6.90
C GLN A 302 18.85 -13.35 -7.99
N VAL A 303 19.15 -12.10 -7.63
CA VAL A 303 19.54 -11.07 -8.62
C VAL A 303 20.95 -11.31 -9.13
N HIS A 304 21.86 -11.80 -8.29
CA HIS A 304 23.20 -12.21 -8.72
C HIS A 304 23.13 -13.33 -9.77
N ASN A 305 22.07 -14.14 -9.76
CA ASN A 305 21.80 -15.19 -10.74
C ASN A 305 21.17 -14.68 -12.07
N GLN A 306 21.30 -13.38 -12.39
CA GLN A 306 20.90 -12.74 -13.66
C GLN A 306 19.40 -12.72 -13.99
N LEU A 307 18.52 -13.07 -13.05
CA LEU A 307 17.08 -12.86 -13.20
C LEU A 307 16.71 -11.42 -12.82
N GLY A 308 15.89 -10.76 -13.66
CA GLY A 308 15.29 -9.48 -13.26
C GLY A 308 14.41 -9.67 -12.02
N VAL A 309 14.56 -8.82 -11.00
CA VAL A 309 13.85 -8.93 -9.70
C VAL A 309 12.35 -9.26 -9.85
N ARG A 310 11.67 -8.64 -10.82
CA ARG A 310 10.23 -8.82 -11.07
C ARG A 310 9.84 -10.19 -11.64
N SER A 311 10.80 -10.94 -12.15
CA SER A 311 10.61 -12.31 -12.65
C SER A 311 10.66 -13.34 -11.54
N LEU A 312 11.12 -12.98 -10.34
CA LEU A 312 11.20 -13.88 -9.19
C LEU A 312 9.81 -14.27 -8.67
N MET A 313 9.69 -15.47 -8.10
CA MET A 313 8.41 -16.04 -7.68
C MET A 313 7.71 -15.13 -6.66
N LEU A 314 8.46 -14.64 -5.65
CA LEU A 314 7.96 -13.68 -4.67
C LEU A 314 7.26 -12.47 -5.32
N MET A 315 7.94 -11.85 -6.28
CA MET A 315 7.43 -10.65 -6.93
C MET A 315 6.22 -10.97 -7.81
N LYS A 316 6.19 -12.14 -8.46
CA LYS A 316 5.03 -12.59 -9.24
C LYS A 316 3.82 -12.94 -8.36
N LEU A 317 4.02 -13.49 -7.16
CA LEU A 317 2.94 -13.69 -6.19
C LEU A 317 2.29 -12.35 -5.81
N PHE A 318 3.10 -11.35 -5.45
CA PHE A 318 2.59 -10.02 -5.09
C PHE A 318 2.04 -9.24 -6.29
N PHE A 319 2.59 -9.41 -7.49
CA PHE A 319 2.01 -8.87 -8.72
C PHE A 319 0.60 -9.42 -8.95
N ASN A 320 0.42 -10.74 -8.80
CA ASN A 320 -0.88 -11.38 -8.94
C ASN A 320 -1.86 -10.97 -7.83
N LEU A 321 -1.39 -10.75 -6.60
CA LEU A 321 -2.18 -10.12 -5.54
C LEU A 321 -2.69 -8.75 -6.00
N ASP A 322 -1.79 -7.89 -6.49
CA ASP A 322 -2.12 -6.54 -6.95
C ASP A 322 -3.11 -6.52 -8.13
N GLN A 323 -3.20 -7.60 -8.92
CA GLN A 323 -4.24 -7.74 -9.96
C GLN A 323 -5.62 -8.10 -9.40
N LEU A 324 -5.68 -8.67 -8.20
CA LEU A 324 -6.92 -9.12 -7.58
C LEU A 324 -7.52 -8.10 -6.64
N ILE A 325 -6.70 -7.25 -6.01
CA ILE A 325 -7.15 -6.27 -5.01
C ILE A 325 -6.91 -4.83 -5.47
N THR A 326 -7.64 -3.90 -4.87
CA THR A 326 -7.51 -2.46 -5.15
C THR A 326 -7.53 -1.68 -3.84
N CYS A 327 -7.25 -0.38 -3.90
CA CYS A 327 -7.27 0.46 -2.71
C CYS A 327 -8.65 0.55 -2.05
N ASP A 328 -9.72 0.56 -2.86
CA ASP A 328 -11.11 0.59 -2.41
C ASP A 328 -11.60 -0.79 -1.95
N GLN A 329 -10.97 -1.86 -2.45
CA GLN A 329 -11.26 -3.25 -2.10
C GLN A 329 -9.99 -3.97 -1.61
N PRO A 330 -9.47 -3.60 -0.42
CA PRO A 330 -8.26 -4.19 0.13
C PRO A 330 -8.53 -5.59 0.69
N CYS A 331 -7.47 -6.38 0.88
CA CYS A 331 -7.54 -7.66 1.61
C CYS A 331 -7.22 -7.50 3.10
N THR A 332 -7.50 -8.55 3.88
CA THR A 332 -6.99 -8.68 5.25
C THR A 332 -5.47 -8.88 5.26
N GLU A 333 -4.81 -8.48 6.35
CA GLU A 333 -3.39 -8.69 6.55
C GLU A 333 -2.96 -10.17 6.57
N SER A 334 -3.86 -11.09 6.95
CA SER A 334 -3.53 -12.52 6.97
C SER A 334 -3.22 -13.09 5.58
N LEU A 335 -3.72 -12.48 4.50
CA LEU A 335 -3.46 -12.96 3.14
C LEU A 335 -2.00 -12.73 2.72
N TRP A 336 -1.45 -11.52 2.88
CA TRP A 336 -0.07 -11.28 2.48
C TRP A 336 0.93 -11.99 3.41
N VAL A 337 0.59 -12.19 4.69
CA VAL A 337 1.40 -13.04 5.58
C VAL A 337 1.40 -14.49 5.10
N ALA A 338 0.26 -15.01 4.65
CA ALA A 338 0.18 -16.35 4.06
C ALA A 338 1.02 -16.48 2.78
N ILE A 339 1.04 -15.44 1.93
CA ILE A 339 1.90 -15.39 0.73
C ILE A 339 3.38 -15.43 1.11
N LEU A 340 3.81 -14.64 2.11
CA LEU A 340 5.19 -14.65 2.58
C LEU A 340 5.59 -16.01 3.15
N ALA A 341 4.71 -16.63 3.95
CA ALA A 341 4.94 -17.96 4.52
C ALA A 341 4.99 -19.05 3.44
N PHE A 342 4.13 -18.95 2.42
CA PHE A 342 4.15 -19.83 1.26
C PHE A 342 5.46 -19.72 0.48
N HIS A 343 5.90 -18.50 0.18
CA HIS A 343 7.18 -18.27 -0.47
C HIS A 343 8.36 -18.81 0.36
N LEU A 344 8.36 -18.53 1.66
CA LEU A 344 9.41 -19.01 2.57
C LEU A 344 9.47 -20.53 2.59
N ALA A 345 8.31 -21.21 2.67
CA ALA A 345 8.22 -22.66 2.68
C ALA A 345 8.73 -23.27 1.38
N ILE A 346 8.30 -22.75 0.23
CA ILE A 346 8.65 -23.34 -1.07
C ILE A 346 10.10 -23.08 -1.44
N PHE A 347 10.67 -21.93 -1.07
CA PHE A 347 12.10 -21.69 -1.24
C PHE A 347 12.93 -22.56 -0.27
N SER A 348 12.44 -22.73 0.96
CA SER A 348 13.17 -23.52 1.97
C SER A 348 13.16 -25.01 1.66
N TYR A 349 12.03 -25.49 1.15
CA TYR A 349 11.72 -26.87 0.81
C TYR A 349 11.12 -26.92 -0.60
N PRO A 350 11.95 -26.81 -1.65
CA PRO A 350 11.51 -26.89 -3.04
C PRO A 350 10.54 -28.05 -3.31
N GLN A 351 9.49 -27.79 -4.08
CA GLN A 351 8.40 -28.75 -4.30
C GLN A 351 8.21 -29.05 -5.79
N HIS A 352 7.69 -30.25 -6.08
CA HIS A 352 7.28 -30.61 -7.43
C HIS A 352 6.06 -29.78 -7.87
N PRO A 353 5.95 -29.36 -9.16
CA PRO A 353 4.80 -28.59 -9.67
C PRO A 353 3.44 -29.18 -9.29
N ALA A 354 3.29 -30.51 -9.42
CA ALA A 354 2.03 -31.19 -9.11
C ALA A 354 1.65 -31.03 -7.63
N VAL A 355 2.60 -31.08 -6.70
CA VAL A 355 2.34 -30.89 -5.26
C VAL A 355 1.84 -29.48 -4.99
N VAL A 356 2.47 -28.47 -5.59
CA VAL A 356 2.12 -27.06 -5.38
C VAL A 356 0.77 -26.72 -6.03
N LEU A 357 0.50 -27.23 -7.22
CA LEU A 357 -0.78 -27.04 -7.91
C LEU A 357 -1.91 -27.79 -7.19
N THR A 358 -1.68 -29.01 -6.69
CA THR A 358 -2.66 -29.73 -5.86
C THR A 358 -2.95 -28.96 -4.58
N PHE A 359 -1.93 -28.45 -3.89
CA PHE A 359 -2.11 -27.58 -2.73
C PHE A 359 -2.93 -26.33 -3.06
N ALA A 360 -2.57 -25.61 -4.14
CA ALA A 360 -3.31 -24.43 -4.57
C ALA A 360 -4.77 -24.77 -4.91
N SER A 361 -5.00 -25.93 -5.50
CA SER A 361 -6.32 -26.47 -5.83
C SER A 361 -7.17 -26.80 -4.61
N LEU A 362 -6.56 -27.44 -3.61
CA LEU A 362 -7.20 -27.78 -2.34
C LEU A 362 -7.67 -26.55 -1.56
N LEU A 363 -7.02 -25.39 -1.74
CA LEU A 363 -7.48 -24.16 -1.10
C LEU A 363 -8.87 -23.71 -1.59
N TYR A 364 -9.32 -24.12 -2.79
CA TYR A 364 -10.64 -23.76 -3.30
C TYR A 364 -11.60 -24.93 -3.55
N HIS A 365 -11.16 -26.09 -4.05
CA HIS A 365 -12.05 -27.22 -4.37
C HIS A 365 -12.40 -28.11 -3.18
N ARG A 366 -11.56 -28.15 -2.14
CA ARG A 366 -11.72 -28.97 -0.91
C ARG A 366 -11.79 -30.48 -1.10
N THR A 367 -11.93 -30.98 -2.33
CA THR A 367 -11.80 -32.39 -2.67
C THR A 367 -10.40 -32.68 -3.21
N LEU A 368 -9.85 -33.82 -2.81
CA LEU A 368 -8.49 -34.21 -3.16
C LEU A 368 -8.39 -34.70 -4.61
N GLU A 369 -9.35 -35.52 -5.02
CA GLU A 369 -9.42 -36.13 -6.36
C GLU A 369 -9.52 -35.08 -7.47
N GLU A 370 -10.44 -34.11 -7.33
CA GLU A 370 -10.57 -33.00 -8.28
C GLU A 370 -9.29 -32.14 -8.31
N SER A 371 -8.70 -31.91 -7.14
CA SER A 371 -7.49 -31.10 -7.01
C SER A 371 -6.26 -31.71 -7.69
N ILE A 372 -6.07 -33.02 -7.55
CA ILE A 372 -5.00 -33.76 -8.23
C ILE A 372 -5.24 -33.74 -9.74
N THR A 373 -6.48 -33.98 -10.19
CA THR A 373 -6.84 -33.97 -11.61
C THR A 373 -6.50 -32.63 -12.26
N ILE A 374 -6.91 -31.52 -11.63
CA ILE A 374 -6.62 -30.16 -12.11
C ILE A 374 -5.12 -29.87 -12.08
N ALA A 375 -4.41 -30.31 -11.04
CA ALA A 375 -2.97 -30.12 -10.93
C ALA A 375 -2.21 -30.80 -12.07
N ARG A 376 -2.56 -32.06 -12.40
CA ARG A 376 -1.94 -32.81 -13.50
C ARG A 376 -2.21 -32.15 -14.86
N GLN A 377 -3.44 -31.71 -15.12
CA GLN A 377 -3.78 -31.01 -16.37
C GLN A 377 -2.98 -29.72 -16.58
N ASN A 378 -2.59 -29.05 -15.50
CA ASN A 378 -1.84 -27.80 -15.55
C ASN A 378 -0.33 -27.96 -15.36
N ALA A 379 0.15 -29.12 -14.91
CA ALA A 379 1.56 -29.36 -14.57
C ALA A 379 2.50 -29.07 -15.74
N LEU A 380 2.15 -29.50 -16.96
CA LEU A 380 2.93 -29.24 -18.19
C LEU A 380 3.00 -27.75 -18.58
N ALA A 381 2.02 -26.94 -18.18
CA ALA A 381 1.98 -25.50 -18.45
C ALA A 381 2.62 -24.65 -17.34
N THR A 382 3.26 -25.29 -16.35
CA THR A 382 3.84 -24.62 -15.19
C THR A 382 5.08 -23.83 -15.56
N ARG A 383 5.14 -22.58 -15.12
CA ARG A 383 6.34 -21.75 -15.12
C ARG A 383 7.32 -22.31 -14.10
N ILE A 384 8.57 -22.39 -14.52
CA ILE A 384 9.67 -22.85 -13.68
C ILE A 384 10.21 -21.64 -12.93
N TYR A 385 10.27 -21.76 -11.60
CA TYR A 385 10.94 -20.85 -10.70
C TYR A 385 12.02 -21.66 -9.99
N ILE A 386 13.28 -21.23 -10.10
CA ILE A 386 14.43 -21.93 -9.54
C ILE A 386 14.94 -21.11 -8.35
N PRO A 387 15.15 -21.70 -7.16
CA PRO A 387 15.06 -23.13 -6.85
C PRO A 387 13.69 -23.61 -6.35
N GLU A 388 12.66 -22.77 -6.30
CA GLU A 388 11.39 -23.06 -5.61
C GLU A 388 10.65 -24.29 -6.17
N ILE A 389 10.74 -24.50 -7.48
CA ILE A 389 10.09 -25.58 -8.19
C ILE A 389 11.13 -26.63 -8.61
N CYS A 390 11.06 -27.80 -7.99
CA CYS A 390 11.88 -28.96 -8.36
C CYS A 390 11.32 -29.66 -9.60
N MET A 391 12.11 -29.71 -10.66
CA MET A 391 11.74 -30.39 -11.90
C MET A 391 11.86 -31.91 -11.71
N GLY A 392 10.72 -32.60 -11.72
CA GLY A 392 10.55 -34.00 -12.13
C GLY A 392 9.60 -34.04 -13.35
N ALA A 393 9.43 -35.17 -14.01
CA ALA A 393 8.40 -35.26 -15.05
C ALA A 393 7.00 -35.19 -14.38
N PRO A 394 6.00 -34.52 -15.00
CA PRO A 394 4.66 -34.36 -14.43
C PRO A 394 3.97 -35.68 -14.04
N ASP A 395 4.35 -36.78 -14.68
CA ASP A 395 3.77 -38.10 -14.51
C ASP A 395 4.55 -39.01 -13.53
N ASP A 396 5.65 -38.52 -12.93
CA ASP A 396 6.52 -39.37 -12.10
C ASP A 396 5.95 -39.67 -10.70
N LEU A 397 5.00 -38.86 -10.20
CA LEU A 397 4.44 -39.03 -8.86
C LEU A 397 3.09 -39.75 -8.91
N LEU A 398 2.91 -40.76 -8.06
CA LEU A 398 1.60 -41.39 -7.82
C LEU A 398 0.71 -40.45 -6.99
N ASP A 399 -0.61 -40.63 -7.07
CA ASP A 399 -1.57 -39.79 -6.34
C ASP A 399 -1.30 -39.83 -4.83
N ASP A 400 -1.10 -41.01 -4.24
CA ASP A 400 -0.76 -41.16 -2.81
C ASP A 400 0.52 -40.41 -2.42
N GLU A 401 1.52 -40.39 -3.30
CA GLU A 401 2.77 -39.67 -3.07
C GLU A 401 2.57 -38.15 -3.13
N ILE A 402 1.67 -37.67 -4.02
CA ILE A 402 1.25 -36.26 -4.05
C ILE A 402 0.57 -35.90 -2.73
N VAL A 403 -0.34 -36.74 -2.23
CA VAL A 403 -1.05 -36.50 -0.95
C VAL A 403 -0.08 -36.41 0.22
N GLU A 404 0.87 -37.34 0.31
CA GLU A 404 1.91 -37.34 1.35
C GLU A 404 2.75 -36.05 1.28
N LYS A 405 3.24 -35.70 0.09
CA LYS A 405 4.06 -34.49 -0.11
C LYS A 405 3.29 -33.20 0.17
N VAL A 406 2.00 -33.12 -0.19
CA VAL A 406 1.14 -31.97 0.17
C VAL A 406 1.00 -31.88 1.68
N THR A 407 0.81 -33.00 2.38
CA THR A 407 0.70 -33.03 3.85
C THR A 407 1.98 -32.55 4.52
N LEU A 408 3.14 -33.03 4.06
CA LEU A 408 4.45 -32.56 4.51
C LEU A 408 4.64 -31.06 4.23
N PHE A 409 4.26 -30.60 3.04
CA PHE A 409 4.35 -29.19 2.64
C PHE A 409 3.48 -28.29 3.53
N VAL A 410 2.28 -28.70 3.92
CA VAL A 410 1.45 -27.99 4.91
C VAL A 410 2.16 -27.86 6.26
N GLY A 411 2.90 -28.90 6.69
CA GLY A 411 3.78 -28.82 7.85
C GLY A 411 4.87 -27.75 7.70
N HIS A 412 5.53 -27.69 6.55
CA HIS A 412 6.54 -26.67 6.22
C HIS A 412 5.96 -25.25 6.16
N LEU A 413 4.74 -25.09 5.65
CA LEU A 413 4.02 -23.81 5.65
C LEU A 413 3.82 -23.29 7.07
N LYS A 414 3.37 -24.15 7.98
CA LYS A 414 3.17 -23.78 9.39
C LYS A 414 4.48 -23.42 10.09
N LYS A 415 5.56 -24.16 9.85
CA LYS A 415 6.91 -23.80 10.34
C LYS A 415 7.35 -22.45 9.77
N SER A 416 7.05 -22.17 8.51
CA SER A 416 7.39 -20.90 7.86
C SER A 416 6.62 -19.72 8.44
N VAL A 417 5.38 -19.93 8.91
CA VAL A 417 4.66 -18.92 9.71
C VAL A 417 5.37 -18.64 11.03
N ASP A 418 5.95 -19.67 11.69
CA ASP A 418 6.71 -19.47 12.93
C ASP A 418 7.95 -18.59 12.71
N VAL A 419 8.64 -18.74 11.58
CA VAL A 419 9.77 -17.87 11.18
C VAL A 419 9.35 -16.40 11.08
N LEU A 420 8.12 -16.11 10.63
CA LEU A 420 7.62 -14.74 10.48
C LEU A 420 7.19 -14.08 11.80
N ILE A 421 6.97 -14.86 12.87
CA ILE A 421 6.42 -14.36 14.16
C ILE A 421 7.36 -14.56 15.35
N ASN A 422 8.52 -15.22 15.16
CA ASN A 422 9.47 -15.51 16.21
C ASN A 422 10.89 -15.16 15.76
N LYS A 423 11.59 -14.38 16.60
CA LYS A 423 12.93 -13.86 16.30
C LYS A 423 13.99 -14.97 16.22
N ASP A 424 13.95 -15.94 17.12
CA ASP A 424 14.93 -17.03 17.17
C ASP A 424 14.79 -17.92 15.93
N ARG A 425 13.55 -18.25 15.54
CA ARG A 425 13.26 -18.98 14.30
C ARG A 425 13.68 -18.22 13.05
N LEU A 426 13.54 -16.89 13.06
CA LEU A 426 14.04 -16.03 12.00
C LEU A 426 15.56 -16.13 11.90
N LEU A 427 16.27 -15.97 13.02
CA LEU A 427 17.73 -16.08 13.06
C LEU A 427 18.23 -17.46 12.60
N GLU A 428 17.60 -18.54 13.06
CA GLU A 428 17.87 -19.91 12.59
C GLU A 428 17.70 -20.02 11.07
N SER A 429 16.61 -19.46 10.53
CA SER A 429 16.33 -19.48 9.09
C SER A 429 17.30 -18.63 8.27
N MET A 430 17.89 -17.59 8.87
CA MET A 430 18.87 -16.71 8.23
C MET A 430 20.24 -17.39 8.04
N ALA A 431 20.54 -18.47 8.78
CA ALA A 431 21.79 -19.24 8.62
C ALA A 431 21.96 -19.81 7.19
N ARG A 432 20.87 -19.89 6.41
CA ARG A 432 20.90 -20.25 4.98
C ARG A 432 21.59 -19.22 4.10
N PHE A 433 21.74 -17.99 4.58
CA PHE A 433 22.37 -16.88 3.86
C PHE A 433 23.65 -16.44 4.61
N PRO A 434 24.80 -17.11 4.38
CA PRO A 434 26.04 -16.85 5.12
C PRO A 434 26.53 -15.41 4.94
N GLU A 435 26.34 -14.84 3.75
CA GLU A 435 26.72 -13.45 3.46
C GLU A 435 26.02 -12.45 4.38
N PHE A 436 24.75 -12.70 4.71
CA PHE A 436 23.97 -11.86 5.62
C PHE A 436 24.24 -12.17 7.10
N SER A 437 24.92 -13.29 7.39
CA SER A 437 25.30 -13.71 8.73
C SER A 437 26.72 -13.26 9.13
N CYS A 438 27.59 -12.98 8.15
CA CYS A 438 29.03 -12.71 8.37
C CYS A 438 29.50 -11.30 7.99
N SER A 439 28.70 -10.47 7.29
CA SER A 439 29.19 -9.22 6.68
C SER A 439 29.23 -7.99 7.60
N GLY A 440 29.51 -8.12 8.90
CA GLY A 440 29.60 -6.97 9.81
C GLY A 440 28.27 -6.22 10.04
N LEU A 441 27.14 -6.90 9.77
CA LEU A 441 25.79 -6.41 10.03
C LEU A 441 25.36 -6.67 11.50
N GLU A 442 26.30 -6.55 12.44
CA GLU A 442 26.04 -6.72 13.89
C GLU A 442 25.03 -5.68 14.40
N GLU A 443 24.78 -4.61 13.64
CA GLU A 443 23.79 -3.56 13.92
C GLU A 443 22.41 -3.78 13.27
N LEU A 444 22.20 -4.81 12.44
CA LEU A 444 20.89 -5.01 11.80
C LEU A 444 19.88 -5.58 12.79
N VAL A 445 19.06 -4.69 13.32
CA VAL A 445 17.90 -5.04 14.16
C VAL A 445 16.82 -5.66 13.26
N PHE A 446 16.87 -6.98 13.06
CA PHE A 446 15.74 -7.70 12.45
C PHE A 446 14.48 -7.49 13.26
N GLN A 447 13.43 -7.01 12.59
CA GLN A 447 12.17 -6.71 13.24
C GLN A 447 11.12 -7.78 12.98
N VAL A 448 10.76 -8.51 14.03
CA VAL A 448 9.56 -9.34 14.01
C VAL A 448 8.37 -8.49 14.42
N PHE A 449 7.64 -8.00 13.42
CA PHE A 449 6.50 -7.10 13.62
C PHE A 449 5.12 -7.79 13.46
N ILE A 450 5.10 -9.04 12.99
CA ILE A 450 3.87 -9.80 12.80
C ILE A 450 3.45 -10.42 14.15
N PRO A 451 2.26 -10.10 14.68
CA PRO A 451 1.83 -10.61 15.99
C PRO A 451 1.58 -12.12 15.98
N GLN A 452 1.90 -12.82 17.07
CA GLN A 452 1.66 -14.26 17.19
C GLN A 452 0.19 -14.66 16.91
N LYS A 453 -0.78 -13.87 17.39
CA LYS A 453 -2.21 -14.09 17.12
C LYS A 453 -2.53 -14.10 15.62
N MET A 454 -1.84 -13.27 14.84
CA MET A 454 -1.97 -13.23 13.38
C MET A 454 -1.35 -14.48 12.76
N GLY A 455 -0.17 -14.91 13.23
CA GLY A 455 0.43 -16.18 12.82
C GLY A 455 -0.50 -17.37 13.04
N GLN A 456 -1.18 -17.46 14.19
CA GLN A 456 -2.15 -18.53 14.44
C GLN A 456 -3.34 -18.50 13.47
N LYS A 457 -3.87 -17.31 13.14
CA LYS A 457 -4.90 -17.17 12.10
C LYS A 457 -4.39 -17.67 10.74
N VAL A 458 -3.14 -17.37 10.40
CA VAL A 458 -2.53 -17.79 9.13
C VAL A 458 -2.31 -19.30 9.10
N LYS A 459 -1.87 -19.92 10.20
CA LYS A 459 -1.78 -21.38 10.30
C LYS A 459 -3.12 -22.08 10.02
N HIS A 460 -4.22 -21.48 10.50
CA HIS A 460 -5.58 -21.98 10.25
C HIS A 460 -5.98 -21.91 8.76
N ILE A 461 -5.44 -20.97 7.98
CA ILE A 461 -5.65 -20.95 6.51
C ILE A 461 -5.15 -22.26 5.88
N PHE A 462 -4.08 -22.86 6.42
CA PHE A 462 -3.52 -24.11 5.92
C PHE A 462 -4.14 -25.38 6.53
N ASP A 463 -5.06 -25.26 7.49
CA ASP A 463 -5.77 -26.38 8.12
C ASP A 463 -6.99 -26.85 7.31
N PHE A 464 -6.85 -27.07 5.99
CA PHE A 464 -7.98 -27.45 5.14
C PHE A 464 -8.40 -28.92 5.27
N TRP A 465 -7.57 -29.80 5.85
CA TRP A 465 -7.90 -31.22 6.09
C TRP A 465 -8.93 -31.45 7.21
N ARG A 466 -9.08 -30.48 8.12
CA ARG A 466 -9.99 -30.59 9.29
C ARG A 466 -11.39 -30.05 9.02
N ASP A 467 -11.55 -29.23 8.00
CA ASP A 467 -12.81 -28.56 7.70
C ASP A 467 -13.62 -29.46 6.76
N GLY A 468 -14.53 -30.27 7.32
CA GLY A 468 -15.52 -31.07 6.59
C GLY A 468 -16.61 -30.23 5.91
N ASP A 469 -16.25 -29.06 5.39
CA ASP A 469 -17.16 -28.05 4.87
C ASP A 469 -17.42 -28.32 3.37
N SER A 470 -18.63 -28.79 3.09
CA SER A 470 -19.10 -29.25 1.77
C SER A 470 -19.57 -28.06 0.90
N SER A 471 -18.71 -27.07 0.68
CA SER A 471 -19.00 -26.02 -0.30
C SER A 471 -18.56 -26.46 -1.70
N VAL A 472 -19.52 -26.53 -2.63
CA VAL A 472 -19.33 -26.86 -4.04
C VAL A 472 -18.26 -25.98 -4.68
N GLY A 473 -17.22 -26.62 -5.22
CA GLY A 473 -16.13 -26.00 -5.95
C GLY A 473 -16.61 -25.41 -7.26
N VAL A 474 -16.43 -24.10 -7.44
CA VAL A 474 -16.57 -23.45 -8.75
C VAL A 474 -15.22 -22.83 -9.07
N SER A 475 -14.60 -23.32 -10.15
CA SER A 475 -13.27 -22.91 -10.64
C SER A 475 -13.20 -21.42 -11.02
N GLU A 476 -14.34 -20.76 -11.17
CA GLU A 476 -14.45 -19.33 -11.48
C GLU A 476 -15.61 -18.68 -10.70
N ARG A 477 -15.39 -18.41 -9.40
CA ARG A 477 -16.30 -17.55 -8.62
C ARG A 477 -15.71 -16.15 -8.41
N GLU A 478 -16.58 -15.14 -8.35
CA GLU A 478 -16.17 -13.77 -8.06
C GLU A 478 -15.68 -13.64 -6.60
N ILE A 479 -14.65 -12.83 -6.37
CA ILE A 479 -14.08 -12.62 -5.03
C ILE A 479 -15.08 -11.84 -4.17
N HIS A 480 -15.49 -12.42 -3.04
CA HIS A 480 -16.32 -11.75 -2.05
C HIS A 480 -15.50 -10.73 -1.25
N ARG A 481 -15.39 -9.50 -1.79
CA ARG A 481 -14.56 -8.41 -1.27
C ARG A 481 -14.75 -8.11 0.22
N ARG A 482 -15.99 -8.14 0.69
CA ARG A 482 -16.32 -7.93 2.10
C ARG A 482 -15.75 -9.02 2.99
N LEU A 483 -15.96 -10.29 2.63
CA LEU A 483 -15.44 -11.43 3.37
C LEU A 483 -13.91 -11.47 3.37
N LEU A 484 -13.29 -11.13 2.25
CA LEU A 484 -11.82 -11.04 2.14
C LEU A 484 -11.25 -9.98 3.08
N LYS A 485 -11.89 -8.82 3.17
CA LYS A 485 -11.49 -7.72 4.07
C LYS A 485 -11.73 -8.07 5.54
N GLU A 486 -12.83 -8.76 5.85
CA GLU A 486 -13.17 -9.22 7.20
C GLU A 486 -12.29 -10.41 7.66
N GLY A 487 -11.55 -11.02 6.73
CA GLY A 487 -10.61 -12.11 7.02
C GLY A 487 -11.28 -13.47 7.13
N ASN A 488 -12.36 -13.71 6.38
CA ASN A 488 -12.99 -15.01 6.26
C ASN A 488 -12.00 -16.03 5.69
N VAL A 489 -11.80 -17.14 6.39
CA VAL A 489 -10.77 -18.14 6.05
C VAL A 489 -11.00 -18.75 4.66
N ASN A 490 -12.24 -19.07 4.30
CA ASN A 490 -12.54 -19.69 3.01
C ASN A 490 -12.28 -18.73 1.84
N GLU A 491 -12.61 -17.45 2.03
CA GLU A 491 -12.31 -16.42 1.04
C GLU A 491 -10.80 -16.18 0.88
N ILE A 492 -10.05 -16.17 1.99
CA ILE A 492 -8.59 -16.04 1.94
C ILE A 492 -7.96 -17.25 1.22
N ARG A 493 -8.41 -18.47 1.54
CA ARG A 493 -7.93 -19.70 0.87
C ARG A 493 -8.19 -19.63 -0.63
N PHE A 494 -9.40 -19.27 -1.04
CA PHE A 494 -9.74 -19.09 -2.46
C PHE A 494 -8.82 -18.10 -3.18
N VAL A 495 -8.61 -16.92 -2.59
CA VAL A 495 -7.74 -15.88 -3.18
C VAL A 495 -6.28 -16.32 -3.19
N LEU A 496 -5.79 -16.95 -2.12
CA LEU A 496 -4.42 -17.46 -2.05
C LEU A 496 -4.17 -18.54 -3.11
N GLY A 497 -5.07 -19.51 -3.25
CA GLY A 497 -5.00 -20.53 -4.29
C GLY A 497 -4.99 -19.91 -5.68
N THR A 498 -5.86 -18.93 -5.93
CA THR A 498 -5.89 -18.16 -7.20
C THR A 498 -4.56 -17.47 -7.50
N ILE A 499 -3.93 -16.84 -6.50
CA ILE A 499 -2.63 -16.17 -6.65
C ILE A 499 -1.53 -17.18 -7.02
N ILE A 500 -1.49 -18.31 -6.32
CA ILE A 500 -0.49 -19.37 -6.57
C ILE A 500 -0.67 -19.94 -7.98
N THR A 501 -1.91 -20.32 -8.35
CA THR A 501 -2.22 -20.86 -9.67
C THR A 501 -1.88 -19.86 -10.78
N ARG A 502 -2.20 -18.57 -10.66
CA ARG A 502 -1.83 -17.54 -11.65
C ARG A 502 -0.33 -17.27 -11.74
N THR A 503 0.39 -17.52 -10.65
CA THR A 503 1.85 -17.39 -10.62
C THR A 503 2.49 -18.53 -11.41
N LEU A 504 2.02 -19.76 -11.19
CA LEU A 504 2.58 -20.98 -11.77
C LEU A 504 2.08 -21.27 -13.18
N VAL A 505 0.77 -21.19 -13.45
CA VAL A 505 0.22 -21.63 -14.74
C VAL A 505 0.32 -20.52 -15.79
N ARG A 506 0.88 -20.84 -16.96
CA ARG A 506 0.84 -19.94 -18.12
C ARG A 506 -0.60 -19.80 -18.61
N SER A 507 -1.14 -18.58 -18.64
CA SER A 507 -2.48 -18.32 -19.18
C SER A 507 -2.58 -18.78 -20.65
N LYS A 508 -3.56 -19.64 -20.96
CA LYS A 508 -3.84 -20.13 -22.33
C LYS A 508 -4.03 -18.98 -23.35
N LYS A 509 -4.44 -17.78 -22.91
CA LYS A 509 -4.60 -16.60 -23.78
C LYS A 509 -3.30 -16.05 -24.38
N LEU A 510 -2.13 -16.41 -23.85
CA LEU A 510 -0.83 -15.97 -24.40
C LEU A 510 -0.20 -16.99 -25.37
N ALA A 511 -0.64 -18.25 -25.35
CA ALA A 511 -0.11 -19.28 -26.25
C ALA A 511 -0.62 -19.12 -27.70
N GLN A 512 -1.84 -18.62 -27.88
CA GLN A 512 -2.39 -18.37 -29.23
C GLN A 512 -1.81 -17.12 -29.92
N GLY A 513 -1.25 -16.18 -29.16
CA GLY A 513 -0.60 -14.99 -29.74
C GLY A 513 0.83 -15.27 -30.24
N ALA A 514 1.55 -16.19 -29.59
CA ALA A 514 2.93 -16.53 -29.98
C ALA A 514 3.00 -17.44 -31.23
N VAL A 515 1.94 -18.22 -31.50
CA VAL A 515 1.86 -19.05 -32.73
C VAL A 515 1.43 -18.21 -33.94
N ALA A 516 0.73 -17.09 -33.74
CA ALA A 516 0.34 -16.19 -34.83
C ALA A 516 1.49 -15.30 -35.34
N GLU A 517 2.50 -15.00 -34.52
CA GLU A 517 3.67 -14.19 -34.91
C GLU A 517 4.86 -15.02 -35.42
N ALA A 518 4.81 -16.36 -35.32
CA ALA A 518 5.80 -17.26 -35.91
C ALA A 518 5.37 -17.81 -37.29
N GLY A 519 4.18 -17.42 -37.77
CA GLY A 519 3.56 -17.92 -39.00
C GLY A 519 3.11 -16.84 -39.98
N ASN A 520 3.63 -15.62 -39.88
CA ASN A 520 3.41 -14.55 -40.86
C ASN A 520 4.68 -13.76 -41.14
#